data_AF-A3X476-F1
#
_entry.id   AF-A3X476-F1
#
_cell.length_a   1.000
_cell.length_b   1.000
_cell.length_c   1.000
_cell.angle_alpha   90.00
_cell.angle_beta   90.00
_cell.angle_gamma   90.00
#
_symmetry.space_group_name_H-M   'P 1'
#
loop_
_entity.id
_entity.type
_entity.pdbx_description
1 polymer ?
#
loop_
_entity_poly.entity_id
_entity_poly.type
_entity_poly.pdbx_seq_one_letter_code
_entity_poly.pdbx_strand_id
1 'polypeptide(L)'
;MKVLVPVKRVIDYNVKVRVKADGSGVDLANVKMSMNPFDEIAVEEAIRLKEAGKADEVVAVSIGVKQAQETLRTALAMGADRAILVVAADDVHSDIEPLAVAKILKGIVDEEQPGLVLAGKQAIDNDMNATGQMLSALLGWSQGTFASELDIDGDKAVVTREVDGGLQTIKVNMPAIVTVDLRLNEPRYASLPNIMKAKKKPMAEKTAADYGVDVTPRLEVVSTSEPAARAAGIMVGSVDELVEKLKEAGAV
;
A
#
# COMPACT_ATOMS: atom_id res chain seq x y z
N MET A 1 16.95 -2.95 -14.49
CA MET A 1 17.17 -2.62 -13.05
C MET A 1 16.36 -3.54 -12.14
N LYS A 2 16.71 -3.65 -10.85
CA LYS A 2 15.87 -4.31 -9.83
C LYS A 2 14.80 -3.35 -9.32
N VAL A 3 13.57 -3.83 -9.13
CA VAL A 3 12.42 -3.09 -8.57
C VAL A 3 12.01 -3.72 -7.25
N LEU A 4 11.92 -2.90 -6.20
CA LEU A 4 11.41 -3.31 -4.89
C LEU A 4 9.95 -2.89 -4.75
N VAL A 5 9.08 -3.79 -4.32
CA VAL A 5 7.64 -3.53 -4.19
C VAL A 5 7.18 -3.89 -2.78
N PRO A 6 7.06 -2.90 -1.87
CA PRO A 6 6.41 -3.11 -0.58
C PRO A 6 4.91 -3.40 -0.79
N VAL A 7 4.43 -4.47 -0.18
CA VAL A 7 3.02 -4.86 -0.15
C VAL A 7 2.58 -5.06 1.30
N LYS A 8 1.38 -4.59 1.66
CA LYS A 8 0.82 -4.71 3.00
C LYS A 8 -0.37 -5.66 2.99
N ARG A 9 -0.45 -6.48 4.06
CA ARG A 9 -1.64 -7.28 4.39
C ARG A 9 -2.58 -6.44 5.22
N VAL A 10 -3.78 -6.18 4.72
CA VAL A 10 -4.81 -5.34 5.35
C VAL A 10 -6.15 -6.06 5.38
N ILE A 11 -7.13 -5.52 6.10
CA ILE A 11 -8.51 -6.01 6.00
C ILE A 11 -9.02 -5.84 4.57
N ASP A 12 -9.75 -6.83 4.05
CA ASP A 12 -10.32 -6.74 2.70
C ASP A 12 -11.27 -5.54 2.61
N TYR A 13 -11.12 -4.73 1.56
CA TYR A 13 -11.86 -3.47 1.40
C TYR A 13 -13.38 -3.65 1.30
N ASN A 14 -13.89 -4.87 1.06
CA ASN A 14 -15.31 -5.17 1.07
C ASN A 14 -15.84 -5.54 2.47
N VAL A 15 -14.98 -5.66 3.47
CA VAL A 15 -15.38 -6.02 4.83
C VAL A 15 -15.79 -4.78 5.59
N LYS A 16 -16.99 -4.80 6.17
CA LYS A 16 -17.41 -3.78 7.12
C LYS A 16 -16.61 -3.93 8.42
N VAL A 17 -15.73 -2.96 8.66
CA VAL A 17 -14.93 -2.83 9.88
C VAL A 17 -15.83 -2.70 11.10
N ARG A 18 -15.43 -3.31 12.22
CA ARG A 18 -16.07 -3.18 13.53
C ARG A 18 -15.03 -2.77 14.57
N VAL A 19 -15.40 -1.87 15.46
CA VAL A 19 -14.56 -1.47 16.60
C VAL A 19 -14.81 -2.46 17.74
N LYS A 20 -13.76 -2.83 18.46
CA LYS A 20 -13.88 -3.66 19.67
C LYS A 20 -14.72 -2.93 20.72
N ALA A 21 -15.51 -3.68 21.48
CA ALA A 21 -16.38 -3.10 22.52
C ALA A 21 -15.60 -2.38 23.64
N ASP A 22 -14.33 -2.73 23.84
CA ASP A 22 -13.42 -2.09 24.80
C ASP A 22 -12.72 -0.83 24.24
N GLY A 23 -12.96 -0.48 22.98
CA GLY A 23 -12.32 0.66 22.31
C GLY A 23 -10.82 0.52 22.07
N SER A 24 -10.24 -0.66 22.26
CA SER A 24 -8.79 -0.90 22.09
C SER A 24 -8.33 -0.88 20.63
N GLY A 25 -9.26 -0.96 19.67
CA GLY A 25 -8.94 -0.94 18.25
C GLY A 25 -10.03 -1.60 17.41
N VAL A 26 -9.66 -1.96 16.18
CA VAL A 26 -10.52 -2.70 15.25
C VAL A 26 -10.50 -4.20 15.57
N ASP A 27 -11.66 -4.84 15.45
CA ASP A 27 -11.77 -6.28 15.53
C ASP A 27 -11.34 -6.95 14.21
N LEU A 28 -10.11 -7.43 14.19
CA LEU A 28 -9.50 -8.20 13.12
C LEU A 28 -9.58 -9.72 13.34
N ALA A 29 -10.29 -10.18 14.38
CA ALA A 29 -10.45 -11.60 14.61
C ALA A 29 -11.35 -12.22 13.54
N ASN A 30 -10.86 -13.26 12.84
CA ASN A 30 -11.60 -14.00 11.81
C ASN A 30 -12.14 -13.15 10.66
N VAL A 31 -11.56 -11.97 10.40
CA VAL A 31 -11.92 -11.16 9.23
C VAL A 31 -11.09 -11.57 8.02
N LYS A 32 -11.67 -11.41 6.83
CA LYS A 32 -10.94 -11.64 5.58
C LYS A 32 -9.88 -10.53 5.43
N MET A 33 -8.64 -10.96 5.20
CA MET A 33 -7.51 -10.08 4.94
C MET A 33 -7.07 -10.25 3.48
N SER A 34 -6.53 -9.20 2.86
CA SER A 34 -6.06 -9.20 1.48
C SER A 34 -4.81 -8.34 1.31
N MET A 35 -4.28 -8.29 0.08
CA MET A 35 -3.33 -7.26 -0.29
C MET A 35 -4.05 -5.90 -0.27
N ASN A 36 -3.34 -4.86 0.16
CA ASN A 36 -3.80 -3.49 0.02
C ASN A 36 -4.00 -3.14 -1.47
N PRO A 37 -5.14 -2.56 -1.88
CA PRO A 37 -5.43 -2.31 -3.29
C PRO A 37 -4.37 -1.48 -4.02
N PHE A 38 -3.80 -0.46 -3.36
CA PHE A 38 -2.74 0.35 -3.97
C PHE A 38 -1.45 -0.47 -4.20
N ASP A 39 -1.22 -1.51 -3.41
CA ASP A 39 -0.04 -2.34 -3.54
C ASP A 39 -0.19 -3.36 -4.68
N GLU A 40 -1.43 -3.81 -4.98
CA GLU A 40 -1.71 -4.63 -6.18
C GLU A 40 -1.36 -3.85 -7.46
N ILE A 41 -1.67 -2.56 -7.49
CA ILE A 41 -1.31 -1.64 -8.58
C ILE A 41 0.21 -1.49 -8.71
N ALA A 42 0.91 -1.40 -7.58
CA ALA A 42 2.37 -1.29 -7.55
C ALA A 42 3.05 -2.57 -8.05
N VAL A 43 2.54 -3.74 -7.67
CA VAL A 43 3.00 -5.04 -8.17
C VAL A 43 2.76 -5.17 -9.66
N GLU A 44 1.57 -4.82 -10.15
CA GLU A 44 1.26 -4.84 -11.59
C GLU A 44 2.23 -3.95 -12.38
N GLU A 45 2.47 -2.73 -11.92
CA GLU A 45 3.37 -1.81 -12.63
C GLU A 45 4.80 -2.34 -12.68
N ALA A 46 5.30 -2.89 -11.57
CA ALA A 46 6.63 -3.50 -11.54
C ALA A 46 6.74 -4.66 -12.54
N ILE A 47 5.68 -5.46 -12.70
CA ILE A 47 5.63 -6.56 -13.68
C ILE A 47 5.61 -6.00 -15.11
N ARG A 48 4.81 -4.96 -15.38
CA ARG A 48 4.77 -4.31 -16.70
C ARG A 48 6.13 -3.72 -17.09
N LEU A 49 6.83 -3.09 -16.16
CA LEU A 49 8.19 -2.60 -16.37
C LEU A 49 9.16 -3.75 -16.71
N LYS A 50 9.02 -4.92 -16.07
CA LYS A 50 9.81 -6.11 -16.40
C LYS A 50 9.47 -6.66 -17.78
N GLU A 51 8.19 -6.75 -18.13
CA GLU A 51 7.72 -7.21 -19.45
C GLU A 51 8.17 -6.27 -20.58
N ALA A 52 8.30 -4.98 -20.29
CA ALA A 52 8.83 -3.96 -21.20
C ALA A 52 10.37 -3.94 -21.27
N GLY A 53 11.08 -4.83 -20.55
CA GLY A 53 12.55 -4.88 -20.52
C GLY A 53 13.22 -3.72 -19.77
N LYS A 54 12.47 -2.98 -18.94
CA LYS A 54 12.97 -1.88 -18.11
C LYS A 54 13.41 -2.36 -16.72
N ALA A 55 12.86 -3.48 -16.25
CA ALA A 55 13.26 -4.16 -15.02
C ALA A 55 13.77 -5.58 -15.31
N ASP A 56 14.74 -6.05 -14.52
CA ASP A 56 15.31 -7.40 -14.61
C ASP A 56 14.74 -8.33 -13.54
N GLU A 57 14.40 -7.76 -12.38
CA GLU A 57 13.92 -8.49 -11.21
C GLU A 57 12.93 -7.65 -10.41
N VAL A 58 11.83 -8.27 -9.99
CA VAL A 58 10.82 -7.70 -9.09
C VAL A 58 10.86 -8.43 -7.76
N VAL A 59 11.19 -7.70 -6.69
CA VAL A 59 11.29 -8.22 -5.33
C VAL A 59 10.12 -7.67 -4.51
N ALA A 60 9.19 -8.54 -4.13
CA ALA A 60 8.07 -8.16 -3.26
C ALA A 60 8.49 -8.21 -1.78
N VAL A 61 8.10 -7.22 -0.99
CA VAL A 61 8.44 -7.15 0.44
C VAL A 61 7.19 -6.93 1.26
N SER A 62 7.03 -7.66 2.36
CA SER A 62 5.96 -7.39 3.33
C SER A 62 6.54 -7.40 4.74
N ILE A 63 6.08 -6.45 5.55
CA ILE A 63 6.53 -6.25 6.93
C ILE A 63 5.30 -6.39 7.83
N GLY A 64 5.37 -7.22 8.88
CA GLY A 64 4.25 -7.44 9.80
C GLY A 64 4.28 -8.82 10.45
N VAL A 65 3.10 -9.44 10.56
CA VAL A 65 2.95 -10.80 11.11
C VAL A 65 3.33 -11.88 10.10
N LYS A 66 3.56 -13.11 10.59
CA LYS A 66 3.94 -14.26 9.74
C LYS A 66 2.93 -14.56 8.62
N GLN A 67 1.64 -14.29 8.85
CA GLN A 67 0.55 -14.48 7.88
C GLN A 67 0.68 -13.55 6.66
N ALA A 68 1.49 -12.49 6.73
CA ALA A 68 1.79 -11.64 5.58
C ALA A 68 2.50 -12.40 4.43
N GLN A 69 3.03 -13.60 4.70
CA GLN A 69 3.47 -14.51 3.64
C GLN A 69 2.38 -14.81 2.60
N GLU A 70 1.09 -14.83 2.97
CA GLU A 70 -0.01 -15.09 2.05
C GLU A 70 -0.15 -13.96 1.01
N THR A 71 0.01 -12.72 1.44
CA THR A 71 0.05 -11.53 0.57
C THR A 71 1.25 -11.60 -0.37
N LEU A 72 2.41 -11.99 0.13
CA LEU A 72 3.60 -12.20 -0.71
C LEU A 72 3.41 -13.32 -1.73
N ARG A 73 2.75 -14.43 -1.37
CA ARG A 73 2.41 -15.49 -2.33
C ARG A 73 1.50 -14.98 -3.44
N THR A 74 0.61 -14.03 -3.14
CA THR A 74 -0.23 -13.37 -4.14
C THR A 74 0.64 -12.53 -5.10
N ALA A 75 1.54 -11.69 -4.59
CA ALA A 75 2.48 -10.91 -5.43
C ALA A 75 3.37 -11.82 -6.32
N LEU A 76 3.86 -12.92 -5.76
CA LEU A 76 4.62 -13.95 -6.47
C LEU A 76 3.80 -14.63 -7.58
N ALA A 77 2.50 -14.84 -7.36
CA ALA A 77 1.58 -15.42 -8.32
C ALA A 77 1.18 -14.44 -9.43
N MET A 78 1.14 -13.14 -9.13
CA MET A 78 0.95 -12.08 -10.15
C MET A 78 2.15 -12.01 -11.10
N GLY A 79 3.38 -12.06 -10.57
CA GLY A 79 4.57 -12.02 -11.41
C GLY A 79 5.89 -11.63 -10.73
N ALA A 80 5.90 -11.29 -9.43
CA ALA A 80 7.13 -11.01 -8.70
C ALA A 80 8.08 -12.22 -8.72
N ASP A 81 9.39 -11.98 -8.80
CA ASP A 81 10.39 -13.03 -8.97
C ASP A 81 10.69 -13.75 -7.66
N ARG A 82 10.80 -12.99 -6.57
CA ARG A 82 10.96 -13.48 -5.21
C ARG A 82 10.38 -12.52 -4.18
N ALA A 83 10.34 -12.98 -2.93
CA ALA A 83 9.75 -12.25 -1.82
C ALA A 83 10.70 -12.15 -0.62
N ILE A 84 10.50 -11.12 0.19
CA ILE A 84 11.11 -10.94 1.51
C ILE A 84 9.97 -10.67 2.51
N LEU A 85 9.82 -11.56 3.49
CA LEU A 85 8.98 -11.35 4.66
C LEU A 85 9.86 -10.82 5.79
N VAL A 86 9.51 -9.66 6.35
CA VAL A 86 10.10 -9.19 7.60
C VAL A 86 9.06 -9.34 8.71
N VAL A 87 9.29 -10.31 9.59
CA VAL A 87 8.46 -10.50 10.78
C VAL A 87 8.83 -9.45 11.81
N ALA A 88 7.85 -8.61 12.15
CA ALA A 88 8.04 -7.45 13.02
C ALA A 88 6.84 -7.17 13.93
N ALA A 89 5.83 -8.05 13.90
CA ALA A 89 4.70 -8.06 14.81
C ALA A 89 4.32 -9.52 15.10
N ASP A 90 3.96 -9.80 16.36
CA ASP A 90 3.49 -11.14 16.77
C ASP A 90 1.98 -11.32 16.61
N ASP A 91 1.23 -10.21 16.59
CA ASP A 91 -0.22 -10.19 16.55
C ASP A 91 -0.75 -9.24 15.46
N VAL A 92 -1.90 -9.59 14.87
CA VAL A 92 -2.49 -8.86 13.74
C VAL A 92 -3.02 -7.47 14.13
N HIS A 93 -3.30 -7.24 15.41
CA HIS A 93 -3.74 -5.93 15.90
C HIS A 93 -2.58 -4.95 16.10
N SER A 94 -1.34 -5.43 16.04
CA SER A 94 -0.14 -4.59 16.15
C SER A 94 0.30 -4.11 14.76
N ASP A 95 -0.31 -3.01 14.29
CA ASP A 95 0.18 -2.33 13.09
C ASP A 95 1.52 -1.63 13.36
N ILE A 96 2.45 -1.73 12.42
CA ILE A 96 3.78 -1.14 12.54
C ILE A 96 3.74 0.25 11.91
N GLU A 97 4.20 1.25 12.67
CA GLU A 97 4.18 2.64 12.21
C GLU A 97 4.95 2.84 10.89
N PRO A 98 4.47 3.72 9.98
CA PRO A 98 5.14 4.03 8.72
C PRO A 98 6.63 4.35 8.85
N LEU A 99 7.05 4.98 9.95
CA LEU A 99 8.47 5.30 10.19
C LEU A 99 9.33 4.05 10.40
N ALA A 100 8.85 3.07 11.17
CA ALA A 100 9.55 1.80 11.37
C ALA A 100 9.57 0.98 10.07
N VAL A 101 8.44 0.95 9.34
CA VAL A 101 8.35 0.35 8.00
C VAL A 101 9.38 0.98 7.05
N ALA A 102 9.45 2.31 6.97
CA ALA A 102 10.39 3.02 6.11
C ALA A 102 11.86 2.75 6.49
N LYS A 103 12.19 2.62 7.79
CA LYS A 103 13.54 2.25 8.24
C LYS A 103 13.92 0.82 7.85
N ILE A 104 13.00 -0.14 7.98
CA ILE A 104 13.22 -1.52 7.54
C ILE A 104 13.41 -1.55 6.02
N LEU A 105 12.53 -0.88 5.27
CA LEU A 105 12.66 -0.76 3.81
C LEU A 105 13.99 -0.12 3.40
N LYS A 106 14.48 0.88 4.15
CA LYS A 106 15.81 1.44 3.92
C LYS A 106 16.90 0.38 4.04
N GLY A 107 16.88 -0.44 5.09
CA GLY A 107 17.83 -1.55 5.26
C GLY A 107 17.77 -2.57 4.13
N ILE A 108 16.56 -2.87 3.64
CA ILE A 108 16.37 -3.75 2.47
C ILE A 108 16.90 -3.09 1.20
N VAL A 109 16.67 -1.78 1.00
CA VAL A 109 17.23 -1.05 -0.14
C VAL A 109 18.76 -1.07 -0.10
N ASP A 110 19.37 -0.95 1.08
CA ASP A 110 20.83 -1.04 1.24
C ASP A 110 21.35 -2.47 0.91
N GLU A 111 20.62 -3.54 1.29
CA GLU A 111 20.96 -4.93 0.96
C GLU A 111 20.73 -5.27 -0.52
N GLU A 112 19.61 -4.82 -1.08
CA GLU A 112 19.11 -5.25 -2.39
C GLU A 112 19.55 -4.34 -3.54
N GLN A 113 19.91 -3.08 -3.25
CA GLN A 113 20.30 -2.07 -4.23
C GLN A 113 19.30 -1.96 -5.42
N PRO A 114 17.99 -1.80 -5.19
CA PRO A 114 17.03 -1.60 -6.26
C PRO A 114 17.24 -0.24 -6.95
N GLY A 115 16.91 -0.14 -8.24
CA GLY A 115 16.88 1.13 -8.96
C GLY A 115 15.58 1.91 -8.76
N LEU A 116 14.51 1.22 -8.33
CA LEU A 116 13.18 1.79 -8.15
C LEU A 116 12.49 1.10 -6.97
N VAL A 117 11.81 1.88 -6.13
CA VAL A 117 10.82 1.35 -5.19
C VAL A 117 9.43 1.79 -5.64
N LEU A 118 8.52 0.85 -5.85
CA LEU A 118 7.11 1.11 -6.14
C LEU A 118 6.26 0.71 -4.94
N ALA A 119 5.66 1.69 -4.27
CA ALA A 119 4.77 1.46 -3.13
C ALA A 119 3.35 1.93 -3.46
N GLY A 120 2.33 1.40 -2.76
CA GLY A 120 1.01 2.01 -2.79
C GLY A 120 1.03 3.45 -2.26
N LYS A 121 0.09 4.29 -2.73
CA LYS A 121 -0.13 5.63 -2.16
C LYS A 121 -0.31 5.57 -0.65
N GLN A 122 -1.23 4.73 -0.19
CA GLN A 122 -1.56 4.57 1.23
C GLN A 122 -2.00 3.14 1.50
N ALA A 123 -2.03 2.77 2.77
CA ALA A 123 -2.68 1.55 3.22
C ALA A 123 -4.07 1.90 3.76
N ILE A 124 -5.10 1.17 3.33
CA ILE A 124 -6.50 1.47 3.64
C ILE A 124 -6.90 1.23 5.11
N ASP A 125 -6.01 0.66 5.91
CA ASP A 125 -6.26 0.36 7.33
C ASP A 125 -5.85 1.53 8.24
N ASN A 126 -4.75 2.21 7.93
CA ASN A 126 -4.25 3.34 8.70
C ASN A 126 -4.34 4.70 7.97
N ASP A 127 -4.64 4.70 6.66
CA ASP A 127 -4.81 5.88 5.80
C ASP A 127 -3.68 6.93 5.93
N MET A 128 -2.46 6.49 6.26
CA MET A 128 -1.37 7.41 6.64
C MET A 128 -0.74 8.14 5.46
N ASN A 129 -0.79 7.55 4.26
CA ASN A 129 -0.14 8.09 3.06
C ASN A 129 1.29 8.65 3.32
N ALA A 130 2.15 7.90 4.02
CA ALA A 130 3.43 8.45 4.51
C ALA A 130 4.66 7.58 4.21
N THR A 131 4.52 6.25 4.13
CA THR A 131 5.66 5.31 4.09
C THR A 131 6.62 5.58 2.93
N GLY A 132 6.10 5.79 1.70
CA GLY A 132 6.94 6.07 0.53
C GLY A 132 7.72 7.37 0.66
N GLN A 133 7.08 8.43 1.15
CA GLN A 133 7.72 9.73 1.36
C GLN A 133 8.76 9.69 2.48
N MET A 134 8.49 8.98 3.57
CA MET A 134 9.45 8.76 4.65
C MET A 134 10.68 7.98 4.15
N LEU A 135 10.48 6.94 3.33
CA LEU A 135 11.58 6.19 2.73
C LEU A 135 12.44 7.06 1.81
N SER A 136 11.82 7.90 0.96
CA SER A 136 12.53 8.89 0.14
C SER A 136 13.37 9.83 0.98
N ALA A 137 12.82 10.36 2.08
CA ALA A 137 13.55 11.24 2.99
C ALA A 137 14.74 10.55 3.67
N LEU A 138 14.58 9.29 4.09
CA LEU A 138 15.63 8.51 4.75
C LEU A 138 16.78 8.11 3.80
N LEU A 139 16.48 7.88 2.52
CA LEU A 139 17.47 7.52 1.50
C LEU A 139 18.08 8.74 0.80
N GLY A 140 17.43 9.90 0.89
CA GLY A 140 17.77 11.07 0.06
C GLY A 140 17.45 10.87 -1.43
N TRP A 141 16.54 9.95 -1.76
CA TRP A 141 16.14 9.65 -3.14
C TRP A 141 15.01 10.57 -3.59
N SER A 142 14.93 10.81 -4.89
CA SER A 142 13.79 11.51 -5.49
C SER A 142 12.48 10.76 -5.25
N GLN A 143 11.35 11.47 -5.24
CA GLN A 143 10.03 10.84 -5.14
C GLN A 143 9.05 11.33 -6.22
N GLY A 144 8.19 10.42 -6.68
CA GLY A 144 7.01 10.72 -7.49
C GLY A 144 5.77 10.12 -6.84
N THR A 145 5.00 10.92 -6.10
CA THR A 145 3.81 10.42 -5.39
C THR A 145 2.55 10.55 -6.23
N PHE A 146 1.58 9.68 -5.97
CA PHE A 146 0.26 9.70 -6.62
C PHE A 146 0.35 9.48 -8.14
N ALA A 147 1.27 8.61 -8.56
CA ALA A 147 1.52 8.35 -9.96
C ALA A 147 0.28 7.70 -10.63
N SER A 148 -0.24 8.33 -11.67
CA SER A 148 -1.21 7.77 -12.61
C SER A 148 -0.59 7.40 -13.95
N GLU A 149 0.66 7.77 -14.19
CA GLU A 149 1.50 7.28 -15.29
C GLU A 149 2.96 7.24 -14.85
N LEU A 150 3.69 6.23 -15.30
CA LEU A 150 5.11 6.07 -15.03
C LEU A 150 5.84 5.61 -16.29
N ASP A 151 6.88 6.36 -16.67
CA ASP A 151 7.85 5.94 -17.67
C ASP A 151 9.27 6.04 -17.13
N ILE A 152 10.13 5.11 -17.55
CA ILE A 152 11.54 5.07 -17.19
C ILE A 152 12.36 5.39 -18.45
N ASP A 153 13.06 6.51 -18.41
CA ASP A 153 13.88 7.07 -19.49
C ASP A 153 15.33 7.18 -19.00
N GLY A 154 16.06 6.07 -19.15
CA GLY A 154 17.47 5.98 -18.77
C GLY A 154 17.70 6.19 -17.28
N ASP A 155 18.36 7.30 -16.93
CA ASP A 155 18.71 7.69 -15.56
C ASP A 155 17.60 8.48 -14.84
N LYS A 156 16.42 8.60 -15.46
CA LYS A 156 15.30 9.38 -14.95
C LYS A 156 13.98 8.62 -15.07
N ALA A 157 13.05 8.94 -14.17
CA ALA A 157 11.65 8.56 -14.31
C ALA A 157 10.81 9.79 -14.64
N VAL A 158 9.88 9.63 -15.59
CA VAL A 158 8.84 10.60 -15.91
C VAL A 158 7.56 10.12 -15.24
N VAL A 159 7.02 10.92 -14.33
CA VAL A 159 5.87 10.55 -13.50
C VAL A 159 4.76 11.56 -13.69
N THR A 160 3.61 11.13 -14.19
CA THR A 160 2.38 11.94 -14.18
C THR A 160 1.63 11.66 -12.89
N ARG A 161 1.36 12.72 -12.12
CA ARG A 161 0.79 12.65 -10.78
C ARG A 161 -0.62 13.20 -10.76
N GLU A 162 -1.48 12.56 -9.99
CA GLU A 162 -2.78 13.12 -9.59
C GLU A 162 -2.58 14.17 -8.51
N VAL A 163 -3.07 15.39 -8.76
CA VAL A 163 -3.08 16.52 -7.82
C VAL A 163 -4.48 17.13 -7.78
N ASP A 164 -4.79 17.93 -6.76
CA ASP A 164 -6.16 18.43 -6.54
C ASP A 164 -6.80 19.11 -7.76
N GLY A 165 -6.00 19.84 -8.55
CA GLY A 165 -6.45 20.58 -9.73
C GLY A 165 -6.35 19.83 -11.06
N GLY A 166 -5.89 18.57 -11.08
CA GLY A 166 -5.68 17.78 -12.30
C GLY A 166 -4.39 16.98 -12.28
N LEU A 167 -3.60 17.07 -13.35
CA LEU A 167 -2.39 16.27 -13.52
C LEU A 167 -1.13 17.14 -13.47
N GLN A 168 -0.07 16.59 -12.87
CA GLN A 168 1.26 17.20 -12.87
C GLN A 168 2.30 16.17 -13.33
N THR A 169 2.97 16.44 -14.45
CA THR A 169 4.11 15.62 -14.89
C THR A 169 5.42 16.17 -14.35
N ILE A 170 6.20 15.32 -13.70
CA ILE A 170 7.54 15.63 -13.19
C ILE A 170 8.57 14.66 -13.76
N LYS A 171 9.84 15.09 -13.81
CA LYS A 171 10.97 14.22 -14.12
C LYS A 171 11.88 14.14 -12.90
N VAL A 172 12.16 12.93 -12.43
CA VAL A 172 12.95 12.67 -11.23
C VAL A 172 14.18 11.84 -11.55
N ASN A 173 15.27 12.07 -10.81
CA ASN A 173 16.49 11.30 -10.98
C ASN A 173 16.34 9.92 -10.33
N MET A 174 16.85 8.89 -10.99
CA MET A 174 16.96 7.54 -10.46
C MET A 174 18.24 7.40 -9.60
N PRO A 175 18.25 6.56 -8.55
CA PRO A 175 17.12 5.75 -8.09
C PRO A 175 16.03 6.62 -7.40
N ALA A 176 14.79 6.15 -7.46
CA ALA A 176 13.62 6.92 -7.02
C ALA A 176 12.61 6.05 -6.24
N ILE A 177 11.77 6.73 -5.46
CA ILE A 177 10.59 6.15 -4.81
C ILE A 177 9.34 6.66 -5.52
N VAL A 178 8.50 5.76 -6.03
CA VAL A 178 7.24 6.14 -6.67
C VAL A 178 6.09 5.53 -5.88
N THR A 179 5.11 6.36 -5.52
CA THR A 179 3.85 5.87 -4.92
C THR A 179 2.72 5.93 -5.92
N VAL A 180 2.01 4.82 -6.09
CA VAL A 180 1.04 4.65 -7.18
C VAL A 180 -0.37 5.02 -6.75
N ASP A 181 -1.10 5.71 -7.62
CA ASP A 181 -2.54 5.94 -7.48
C ASP A 181 -3.35 4.82 -8.15
N LEU A 182 -4.63 4.68 -7.79
CA LEU A 182 -5.53 3.67 -8.37
C LEU A 182 -5.68 3.79 -9.88
N ARG A 183 -5.41 4.96 -10.46
CA ARG A 183 -5.55 5.19 -11.91
C ARG A 183 -4.37 4.70 -12.75
N LEU A 184 -3.27 4.28 -12.13
CA LEU A 184 -2.04 3.91 -12.85
C LEU A 184 -2.26 2.71 -13.78
N ASN A 185 -2.96 1.68 -13.32
CA ASN A 185 -3.22 0.47 -14.09
C ASN A 185 -4.40 -0.33 -13.52
N GLU A 186 -4.71 -1.46 -14.16
CA GLU A 186 -5.62 -2.48 -13.66
C GLU A 186 -4.80 -3.74 -13.35
N PRO A 187 -4.76 -4.21 -12.08
CA PRO A 187 -3.95 -5.36 -11.70
C PRO A 187 -4.45 -6.65 -12.35
N ARG A 188 -3.53 -7.47 -12.85
CA ARG A 188 -3.89 -8.78 -13.40
C ARG A 188 -4.34 -9.76 -12.31
N TYR A 189 -5.26 -10.65 -12.67
CA TYR A 189 -5.57 -11.80 -11.84
C TYR A 189 -4.50 -12.90 -11.98
N ALA A 190 -4.08 -13.47 -10.85
CA ALA A 190 -3.17 -14.60 -10.86
C ALA A 190 -3.87 -15.88 -11.32
N SER A 191 -3.37 -16.50 -12.40
CA SER A 191 -3.88 -17.78 -12.89
C SER A 191 -3.57 -18.94 -11.93
N LEU A 192 -4.41 -19.98 -11.91
CA LEU A 192 -4.18 -21.19 -11.09
C LEU A 192 -2.78 -21.80 -11.30
N PRO A 193 -2.24 -21.93 -12.53
CA PRO A 193 -0.86 -22.37 -12.73
C PRO A 193 0.17 -21.47 -12.06
N ASN A 194 -0.02 -20.15 -12.08
CA ASN A 194 0.90 -19.21 -11.46
C ASN A 194 0.85 -19.27 -9.93
N ILE A 195 -0.35 -19.44 -9.34
CA ILE A 195 -0.52 -19.67 -7.90
C ILE A 195 0.26 -20.92 -7.46
N MET A 196 0.21 -22.00 -8.25
CA MET A 196 0.97 -23.22 -7.96
C MET A 196 2.48 -23.03 -8.09
N LYS A 197 2.95 -22.27 -9.10
CA LYS A 197 4.36 -21.91 -9.26
C LYS A 197 4.85 -21.00 -8.12
N ALA A 198 4.02 -20.09 -7.64
CA ALA A 198 4.35 -19.14 -6.59
C ALA A 198 4.75 -19.82 -5.28
N LYS A 199 4.22 -21.01 -4.97
CA LYS A 199 4.62 -21.81 -3.80
C LYS A 199 6.09 -22.26 -3.84
N LYS A 200 6.68 -22.36 -5.04
CA LYS A 200 8.09 -22.76 -5.24
C LYS A 200 9.04 -21.58 -5.38
N LYS A 201 8.53 -20.36 -5.58
CA LYS A 201 9.38 -19.17 -5.70
C LYS A 201 10.07 -18.86 -4.37
N PRO A 202 11.30 -18.31 -4.40
CA PRO A 202 12.05 -17.97 -3.19
C PRO A 202 11.31 -16.92 -2.35
N MET A 203 11.30 -17.15 -1.03
CA MET A 203 10.80 -16.19 -0.05
C MET A 203 11.73 -16.23 1.16
N ALA A 204 12.50 -15.16 1.35
CA ALA A 204 13.35 -15.02 2.54
C ALA A 204 12.49 -14.59 3.73
N GLU A 205 12.70 -15.19 4.90
CA GLU A 205 12.13 -14.75 6.17
C GLU A 205 13.25 -14.05 6.95
N LYS A 206 12.99 -12.80 7.36
CA LYS A 206 13.88 -11.93 8.13
C LYS A 206 13.07 -11.35 9.30
N THR A 207 13.75 -10.63 10.18
CA THR A 207 13.17 -9.90 11.31
C THR A 207 13.58 -8.44 11.26
N ALA A 208 12.89 -7.57 12.01
CA ALA A 208 13.30 -6.18 12.14
C ALA A 208 14.74 -6.03 12.71
N ALA A 209 15.15 -6.96 13.57
CA ALA A 209 16.47 -6.99 14.17
C ALA A 209 17.60 -7.22 13.15
N ASP A 210 17.35 -7.97 12.07
CA ASP A 210 18.32 -8.18 10.98
C ASP A 210 18.71 -6.87 10.28
N TYR A 211 17.85 -5.85 10.37
CA TYR A 211 18.07 -4.50 9.83
C TYR A 211 18.42 -3.47 10.91
N GLY A 212 18.58 -3.89 12.17
CA GLY A 212 18.88 -3.01 13.30
C GLY A 212 17.78 -1.98 13.60
N VAL A 213 16.51 -2.30 13.28
CA VAL A 213 15.38 -1.38 13.46
C VAL A 213 14.58 -1.73 14.71
N ASP A 214 14.48 -0.75 15.60
CA ASP A 214 13.52 -0.75 16.70
C ASP A 214 12.12 -0.37 16.19
N VAL A 215 11.17 -1.31 16.36
CA VAL A 215 9.78 -1.18 15.95
C VAL A 215 8.86 -0.72 17.08
N THR A 216 9.43 -0.32 18.22
CA THR A 216 8.67 0.25 19.34
C THR A 216 7.86 1.46 18.86
N PRO A 217 6.53 1.50 19.10
CA PRO A 217 5.69 2.62 18.70
C PRO A 217 6.15 3.93 19.32
N ARG A 218 6.08 5.01 18.54
CA ARG A 218 6.22 6.40 19.01
C ARG A 218 4.88 7.02 19.35
N LEU A 219 3.79 6.45 18.83
CA LEU A 219 2.43 6.92 19.00
C LEU A 219 1.66 5.91 19.85
N GLU A 220 0.85 6.43 20.78
CA GLU A 220 -0.07 5.64 21.58
C GLU A 220 -1.50 5.91 21.12
N VAL A 221 -2.22 4.86 20.71
CA VAL A 221 -3.65 4.95 20.42
C VAL A 221 -4.42 4.86 21.73
N VAL A 222 -4.95 6.00 22.19
CA VAL A 222 -5.67 6.08 23.47
C VAL A 222 -7.01 5.38 23.43
N SER A 223 -7.75 5.52 22.33
CA SER A 223 -9.03 4.83 22.10
C SER A 223 -9.43 4.84 20.63
N THR A 224 -10.28 3.89 20.26
CA THR A 224 -10.94 3.79 18.96
C THR A 224 -12.45 3.74 19.19
N SER A 225 -13.22 4.47 18.39
CA SER A 225 -14.69 4.50 18.50
C SER A 225 -15.34 4.50 17.12
N GLU A 226 -16.58 4.02 17.03
CA GLU A 226 -17.36 4.15 15.80
C GLU A 226 -17.68 5.62 15.52
N PRO A 227 -17.68 6.07 14.25
CA PRO A 227 -18.12 7.42 13.91
C PRO A 227 -19.59 7.60 14.28
N ALA A 228 -20.00 8.86 14.50
CA ALA A 228 -21.38 9.18 14.81
C ALA A 228 -22.33 8.63 13.74
N ALA A 229 -23.34 7.88 14.17
CA ALA A 229 -24.37 7.38 13.27
C ALA A 229 -25.11 8.56 12.62
N ARG A 230 -25.19 8.56 11.28
CA ARG A 230 -25.97 9.55 10.54
C ARG A 230 -27.45 9.40 10.93
N ALA A 231 -28.10 10.52 11.24
CA ALA A 231 -29.55 10.53 11.47
C ALA A 231 -30.31 9.99 10.25
N ALA A 232 -31.44 9.32 10.49
CA ALA A 232 -32.28 8.82 9.42
C ALA A 232 -32.73 9.98 8.51
N GLY A 233 -32.60 9.77 7.20
CA GLY A 233 -33.06 10.73 6.20
C GLY A 233 -34.58 10.71 6.03
N ILE A 234 -35.08 11.66 5.24
CA ILE A 234 -36.48 11.75 4.83
C ILE A 234 -36.55 11.37 3.34
N MET A 235 -37.51 10.52 2.97
CA MET A 235 -37.83 10.24 1.57
C MET A 235 -38.97 11.16 1.13
N VAL A 236 -38.76 11.90 0.05
CA VAL A 236 -39.75 12.83 -0.53
C VAL A 236 -40.37 12.22 -1.79
N GLY A 237 -41.63 12.57 -2.06
CA GLY A 237 -42.41 12.03 -3.17
C GLY A 237 -42.24 12.79 -4.49
N SER A 238 -41.61 13.97 -4.48
CA SER A 238 -41.44 14.81 -5.66
C SER A 238 -40.19 15.69 -5.61
N VAL A 239 -39.82 16.25 -6.76
CA VAL A 239 -38.75 17.24 -6.87
C VAL A 239 -39.12 18.55 -6.15
N ASP A 240 -40.39 18.96 -6.22
CA ASP A 240 -40.86 20.19 -5.55
C ASP A 240 -40.72 20.06 -4.04
N GLU A 241 -41.13 18.92 -3.47
CA GLU A 241 -40.97 18.62 -2.05
C GLU A 241 -39.49 18.53 -1.64
N LEU A 242 -38.61 18.00 -2.51
CA LEU A 242 -37.17 18.01 -2.25
C LEU A 242 -36.64 19.44 -2.13
N VAL A 243 -36.98 20.32 -3.08
CA VAL A 243 -36.53 21.71 -3.08
C VAL A 243 -37.09 22.47 -1.87
N GLU A 244 -38.35 22.23 -1.50
CA GLU A 244 -38.96 22.78 -0.29
C GLU A 244 -38.17 22.37 0.95
N LYS A 245 -37.90 21.06 1.13
CA LYS A 245 -37.14 20.56 2.28
C LYS A 245 -35.70 21.08 2.33
N LEU A 246 -35.05 21.25 1.17
CA LEU A 246 -33.70 21.82 1.10
C LEU A 246 -33.68 23.31 1.47
N LYS A 247 -34.69 24.08 1.06
CA LYS A 247 -34.86 25.49 1.45
C LYS A 247 -35.14 25.64 2.94
N GLU A 248 -36.03 24.81 3.49
CA GLU A 248 -36.30 24.76 4.94
C GLU A 248 -35.01 24.48 5.74
N ALA A 249 -34.12 23.63 5.20
CA ALA A 249 -32.84 23.31 5.81
C ALA A 249 -31.73 24.33 5.53
N GLY A 250 -31.97 25.37 4.73
CA GLY A 250 -30.97 26.38 4.36
C GLY A 250 -29.80 25.84 3.54
N ALA A 251 -30.00 24.70 2.86
CA ALA A 251 -28.98 24.06 2.02
C ALA A 251 -28.94 24.63 0.60
N VAL A 252 -29.99 25.34 0.18
CA VAL A 252 -30.16 26.05 -1.10
C VAL A 252 -31.00 27.31 -0.91
#